data_AF-A0A9X3XBI8-F1
#
_entry.id   AF-A0A9X3XBI8-F1
#
_cell.length_a   1.000
_cell.length_b   1.000
_cell.length_c   1.000
_cell.angle_alpha   90.00
_cell.angle_beta   90.00
_cell.angle_gamma   90.00
#
_symmetry.space_group_name_H-M   'P 1'
#
loop_
_entity.id
_entity.type
_entity.pdbx_description
1 polymer ?
#
loop_
_entity_poly.entity_id
_entity_poly.type
_entity_poly.pdbx_seq_one_letter_code
_entity_poly.pdbx_strand_id
1 'polypeptide(L)'
;MTSSLRSSGLLLGLASLTFVTTASARPFRVNDIPNGTKYGCLNCHGDTKASYNTDFGGDARLQLVGDVPVQEQNVNWGPLCPLDSDQDGWTNGQELGDPDCTWTKGDPDPKGFVYNPGNIDSHPPPVCGSGKLEAGEACDGELFLVSDCAEAGAGEGPLACTADCKLDYTQCSQPPGSMPDLGVDGTTDEAGGCSAAPGSARGLGGMGAVIGALVFAAAMRRKRR
;
A
#
# COMPACT_ATOMS: atom_id res chain seq x y z
N MET A 1 10.94 -41.12 71.90
CA MET A 1 11.53 -39.84 71.44
C MET A 1 11.62 -39.89 69.92
N THR A 2 11.12 -38.84 69.25
CA THR A 2 11.29 -38.45 67.81
C THR A 2 10.73 -39.40 66.75
N SER A 3 10.09 -39.01 65.66
CA SER A 3 9.48 -37.76 65.18
C SER A 3 8.65 -38.16 63.96
N SER A 4 7.34 -37.85 63.91
CA SER A 4 6.55 -38.01 62.69
C SER A 4 6.64 -36.70 61.90
N LEU A 5 7.46 -36.69 60.85
CA LEU A 5 7.54 -35.58 59.89
C LEU A 5 6.35 -35.69 58.93
N ARG A 6 5.33 -34.84 59.12
CA ARG A 6 4.32 -34.58 58.08
C ARG A 6 4.92 -33.59 57.08
N SER A 7 5.29 -34.08 55.90
CA SER A 7 5.67 -33.25 54.75
C SER A 7 4.51 -32.32 54.39
N SER A 8 4.64 -31.05 54.78
CA SER A 8 3.81 -29.97 54.26
C SER A 8 4.39 -29.57 52.90
N GLY A 9 3.93 -30.22 51.84
CA GLY A 9 4.21 -29.80 50.47
C GLY A 9 3.47 -28.49 50.20
N LEU A 10 4.14 -27.36 50.37
CA LEU A 10 3.62 -26.06 49.98
C LEU A 10 3.65 -25.97 48.45
N LEU A 11 2.54 -26.31 47.80
CA LEU A 11 2.31 -26.06 46.38
C LEU A 11 2.27 -24.54 46.17
N LEU A 12 3.41 -23.94 45.82
CA LEU A 12 3.44 -22.61 45.19
C LEU A 12 2.83 -22.74 43.79
N GLY A 13 1.51 -22.63 43.71
CA GLY A 13 0.81 -22.43 42.45
C GLY A 13 1.19 -21.07 41.87
N LEU A 14 2.06 -21.06 40.88
CA LEU A 14 2.39 -19.87 40.11
C LEU A 14 1.16 -19.50 39.28
N ALA A 15 0.33 -18.58 39.78
CA ALA A 15 -0.80 -18.05 39.04
C ALA A 15 -0.25 -17.13 37.93
N SER A 16 -0.07 -17.69 36.73
CA SER A 16 0.21 -16.91 35.52
C SER A 16 -1.01 -16.04 35.20
N LEU A 17 -0.99 -14.76 35.62
CA LEU A 17 -1.95 -13.77 35.14
C LEU A 17 -1.65 -13.50 33.66
N THR A 18 -2.39 -14.15 32.77
CA THR A 18 -2.44 -13.76 31.36
C THR A 18 -3.25 -12.48 31.26
N PHE A 19 -2.59 -11.38 30.93
CA PHE A 19 -3.28 -10.15 30.55
C PHE A 19 -3.93 -10.37 29.19
N VAL A 20 -5.24 -10.59 29.17
CA VAL A 20 -6.01 -10.61 27.93
C VAL A 20 -6.16 -9.15 27.49
N THR A 21 -5.42 -8.74 26.48
CA THR A 21 -5.67 -7.47 25.79
C THR A 21 -6.91 -7.63 24.93
N THR A 22 -7.92 -6.81 25.14
CA THR A 22 -9.10 -6.77 24.27
C THR A 22 -8.73 -6.10 22.95
N ALA A 23 -8.76 -6.87 21.85
CA ALA A 23 -8.73 -6.31 20.51
C ALA A 23 -10.12 -5.71 20.24
N SER A 24 -10.23 -4.39 20.28
CA SER A 24 -11.49 -3.71 20.01
C SER A 24 -11.48 -3.22 18.56
N ALA A 25 -12.48 -3.64 17.78
CA ALA A 25 -12.68 -3.14 16.43
C ALA A 25 -12.98 -1.63 16.47
N ARG A 26 -12.73 -0.93 15.35
CA ARG A 26 -12.92 0.52 15.22
C ARG A 26 -14.02 0.86 14.20
N PRO A 27 -15.23 0.27 14.33
CA PRO A 27 -16.27 0.41 13.29
C PRO A 27 -16.76 1.85 13.15
N PHE A 28 -16.55 2.72 14.14
CA PHE A 28 -16.95 4.14 14.06
C PHE A 28 -16.27 4.88 12.91
N ARG A 29 -15.06 4.45 12.48
CA ARG A 29 -14.32 5.08 11.38
C ARG A 29 -14.97 4.87 10.02
N VAL A 30 -15.82 3.86 9.90
CA VAL A 30 -16.64 3.65 8.69
C VAL A 30 -17.54 4.87 8.43
N ASN A 31 -17.91 5.62 9.46
CA ASN A 31 -18.74 6.82 9.34
C ASN A 31 -17.90 8.12 9.31
N ASP A 32 -16.56 8.02 9.23
CA ASP A 32 -15.68 9.17 9.08
C ASP A 32 -15.41 9.51 7.60
N ILE A 33 -15.97 8.72 6.66
CA ILE A 33 -15.87 8.88 5.20
C ILE A 33 -17.27 8.81 4.57
N PRO A 34 -17.54 9.48 3.44
CA PRO A 34 -18.83 9.42 2.76
C PRO A 34 -19.09 8.01 2.24
N ASN A 35 -20.35 7.57 2.28
CA ASN A 35 -20.79 6.24 1.83
C ASN A 35 -20.03 5.06 2.45
N GLY A 36 -19.26 5.25 3.53
CA GLY A 36 -18.36 4.24 4.07
C GLY A 36 -19.09 2.97 4.52
N THR A 37 -20.37 3.06 4.90
CA THR A 37 -21.18 1.90 5.28
C THR A 37 -21.42 0.91 4.14
N LYS A 38 -21.23 1.31 2.87
CA LYS A 38 -21.42 0.44 1.70
C LYS A 38 -20.47 -0.76 1.71
N TYR A 39 -19.18 -0.52 1.91
CA TYR A 39 -18.15 -1.58 2.04
C TYR A 39 -17.72 -1.80 3.49
N GLY A 40 -18.12 -0.93 4.41
CA GLY A 40 -17.88 -1.05 5.83
C GLY A 40 -16.39 -1.10 6.16
N CYS A 41 -15.98 -2.12 6.89
CA CYS A 41 -14.58 -2.35 7.24
C CYS A 41 -13.67 -2.56 6.01
N LEU A 42 -14.25 -3.02 4.89
CA LEU A 42 -13.48 -3.37 3.69
C LEU A 42 -13.00 -2.17 2.88
N ASN A 43 -13.43 -0.95 3.20
CA ASN A 43 -12.79 0.25 2.64
C ASN A 43 -11.31 0.30 3.10
N CYS A 44 -11.06 0.04 4.39
CA CYS A 44 -9.73 0.19 5.00
C CYS A 44 -8.97 -1.14 5.16
N HIS A 45 -9.65 -2.28 5.05
CA HIS A 45 -9.08 -3.59 5.35
C HIS A 45 -9.29 -4.56 4.19
N GLY A 46 -8.24 -5.30 3.82
CA GLY A 46 -8.33 -6.30 2.74
C GLY A 46 -9.04 -7.59 3.13
N ASP A 47 -9.49 -7.72 4.38
CA ASP A 47 -10.39 -8.78 4.83
C ASP A 47 -11.28 -8.32 5.99
N THR A 48 -12.32 -9.11 6.28
CA THR A 48 -13.27 -8.83 7.37
C THR A 48 -12.70 -9.07 8.78
N LYS A 49 -11.49 -9.64 8.87
CA LYS A 49 -10.77 -9.87 10.14
C LYS A 49 -9.81 -8.72 10.45
N ALA A 50 -9.68 -7.75 9.54
CA ALA A 50 -8.70 -6.67 9.60
C ALA A 50 -7.26 -7.19 9.76
N SER A 51 -6.91 -8.29 9.08
CA SER A 51 -5.56 -8.87 9.19
C SER A 51 -4.47 -7.96 8.61
N TYR A 52 -4.84 -7.09 7.67
CA TYR A 52 -3.99 -6.05 7.08
C TYR A 52 -4.84 -4.85 6.62
N ASN A 53 -4.20 -3.72 6.33
CA ASN A 53 -4.88 -2.57 5.72
C ASN A 53 -4.68 -2.61 4.21
N THR A 54 -5.67 -2.14 3.47
CA THR A 54 -5.50 -1.70 2.07
C THR A 54 -4.63 -0.44 2.03
N ASP A 55 -4.22 -0.01 0.84
CA ASP A 55 -3.48 1.25 0.71
C ASP A 55 -4.31 2.45 1.19
N PHE A 56 -5.61 2.50 0.86
CA PHE A 56 -6.56 3.44 1.46
C PHE A 56 -6.60 3.38 2.98
N GLY A 57 -6.63 2.18 3.56
CA GLY A 57 -6.58 2.01 5.00
C GLY A 57 -5.25 2.47 5.62
N GLY A 58 -4.16 2.38 4.86
CA GLY A 58 -2.85 2.93 5.19
C GLY A 58 -2.89 4.46 5.24
N ASP A 59 -3.37 5.10 4.17
CA ASP A 59 -3.48 6.56 4.06
C ASP A 59 -4.44 7.13 5.11
N ALA A 60 -5.59 6.49 5.32
CA ALA A 60 -6.53 6.86 6.37
C ALA A 60 -5.91 6.83 7.78
N ARG A 61 -4.93 5.95 8.03
CA ARG A 61 -4.18 5.92 9.30
C ARG A 61 -3.17 7.06 9.42
N LEU A 62 -2.64 7.55 8.30
CA LEU A 62 -1.78 8.74 8.29
C LEU A 62 -2.59 10.03 8.49
N GLN A 63 -3.88 10.01 8.17
CA GLN A 63 -4.80 11.13 8.33
C GLN A 63 -5.68 11.06 9.59
N LEU A 64 -5.20 10.43 10.67
CA LEU A 64 -5.96 10.40 11.94
C LEU A 64 -5.84 11.73 12.71
N VAL A 65 -6.96 12.18 13.27
CA VAL A 65 -7.07 13.43 14.04
C VAL A 65 -7.76 13.23 15.38
N GLY A 66 -7.43 14.11 16.32
CA GLY A 66 -7.97 14.14 17.69
C GLY A 66 -6.87 14.01 18.74
N ASP A 67 -6.95 14.83 19.79
CA ASP A 67 -6.07 14.77 20.96
C ASP A 67 -6.51 13.68 21.94
N VAL A 68 -6.60 12.45 21.42
CA VAL A 68 -7.01 11.23 22.10
C VAL A 68 -6.09 10.09 21.69
N PRO A 69 -6.04 8.96 22.42
CA PRO A 69 -5.29 7.80 21.97
C PRO A 69 -5.65 7.41 20.53
N VAL A 70 -4.69 6.88 19.76
CA VAL A 70 -4.87 6.51 18.34
C VAL A 70 -6.04 5.55 18.11
N GLN A 71 -6.47 4.84 19.15
CA GLN A 71 -7.63 3.95 19.13
C GLN A 71 -8.97 4.70 19.05
N GLU A 72 -9.01 5.98 19.41
CA GLU A 72 -10.21 6.80 19.51
C GLU A 72 -10.23 7.92 18.48
N GLN A 73 -9.10 8.17 17.80
CA GLN A 73 -8.98 9.18 16.76
C GLN A 73 -9.88 8.89 15.54
N ASN A 74 -10.38 9.95 14.92
CA ASN A 74 -11.19 9.91 13.70
C ASN A 74 -10.32 10.07 12.45
N VAL A 75 -10.81 9.56 11.32
CA VAL A 75 -10.20 9.85 10.01
C VAL A 75 -10.53 11.28 9.60
N ASN A 76 -9.53 12.04 9.15
CA ASN A 76 -9.71 13.34 8.53
C ASN A 76 -9.93 13.16 7.03
N TRP A 77 -11.20 13.27 6.60
CA TRP A 77 -11.57 13.05 5.20
C TRP A 77 -10.95 14.06 4.23
N GLY A 78 -10.85 15.34 4.60
CA GLY A 78 -10.36 16.40 3.71
C GLY A 78 -9.05 16.09 2.99
N PRO A 79 -7.95 15.75 3.70
CA PRO A 79 -6.68 15.38 3.07
C PRO A 79 -6.66 13.96 2.48
N LEU A 80 -7.58 13.08 2.88
CA LEU A 80 -7.67 11.72 2.34
C LEU A 80 -8.43 11.68 1.00
N CYS A 81 -9.46 12.50 0.86
CA CYS A 81 -10.35 12.56 -0.30
C CYS A 81 -9.65 12.71 -1.66
N PRO A 82 -8.68 13.63 -1.84
CA PRO A 82 -8.08 13.84 -3.16
C PRO A 82 -6.97 12.82 -3.49
N LEU A 83 -6.67 11.86 -2.60
CA LEU A 83 -5.68 10.84 -2.87
C LEU A 83 -6.30 9.75 -3.76
N ASP A 84 -5.48 9.20 -4.64
CA ASP A 84 -5.73 7.94 -5.35
C ASP A 84 -4.92 6.88 -4.60
N SER A 85 -5.55 6.26 -3.60
CA SER A 85 -4.84 5.44 -2.63
C SER A 85 -4.46 4.07 -3.18
N ASP A 86 -5.29 3.46 -4.02
CA ASP A 86 -5.04 2.14 -4.62
C ASP A 86 -4.48 2.20 -6.05
N GLN A 87 -4.21 3.41 -6.56
CA GLN A 87 -3.54 3.67 -7.83
C GLN A 87 -4.32 3.17 -9.03
N ASP A 88 -5.65 3.18 -8.91
CA ASP A 88 -6.55 2.90 -10.02
C ASP A 88 -6.88 4.15 -10.84
N GLY A 89 -6.30 5.30 -10.46
CA GLY A 89 -6.42 6.62 -11.09
C GLY A 89 -7.77 7.32 -10.89
N TRP A 90 -8.59 6.81 -9.98
CA TRP A 90 -9.70 7.53 -9.37
C TRP A 90 -9.29 7.99 -7.96
N THR A 91 -9.65 9.21 -7.60
CA THR A 91 -9.46 9.65 -6.22
C THR A 91 -10.50 9.00 -5.32
N ASN A 92 -10.14 8.78 -4.05
CA ASN A 92 -11.01 8.31 -2.98
C ASN A 92 -12.35 9.07 -2.96
N GLY A 93 -12.30 10.37 -3.22
CA GLY A 93 -13.47 11.25 -3.37
C GLY A 93 -14.37 10.85 -4.53
N GLN A 94 -13.83 10.71 -5.73
CA GLN A 94 -14.61 10.30 -6.90
C GLN A 94 -15.25 8.92 -6.68
N GLU A 95 -14.54 8.00 -6.04
CA GLU A 95 -15.02 6.65 -5.78
C GLU A 95 -16.12 6.60 -4.72
N LEU A 96 -15.98 7.35 -3.62
CA LEU A 96 -16.98 7.40 -2.54
C LEU A 96 -18.12 8.39 -2.79
N GLY A 97 -18.14 9.03 -3.96
CA GLY A 97 -19.22 9.91 -4.42
C GLY A 97 -19.08 11.37 -4.00
N ASP A 98 -17.91 11.79 -3.54
CA ASP A 98 -17.53 13.18 -3.20
C ASP A 98 -16.38 13.68 -4.09
N PRO A 99 -16.58 13.82 -5.42
CA PRO A 99 -15.50 14.15 -6.37
C PRO A 99 -14.90 15.55 -6.15
N ASP A 100 -15.63 16.46 -5.52
CA ASP A 100 -15.19 17.83 -5.24
C ASP A 100 -14.59 17.97 -3.82
N CYS A 101 -14.49 16.87 -3.05
CA CYS A 101 -13.99 16.83 -1.68
C CYS A 101 -14.66 17.84 -0.74
N THR A 102 -15.98 17.91 -0.83
CA THR A 102 -16.82 18.86 -0.07
C THR A 102 -17.53 18.23 1.11
N TRP A 103 -17.62 16.90 1.16
CA TRP A 103 -18.31 16.19 2.22
C TRP A 103 -17.57 16.38 3.55
N THR A 104 -18.34 16.57 4.63
CA THR A 104 -17.82 16.57 5.98
C THR A 104 -18.60 15.59 6.86
N LYS A 105 -17.94 15.08 7.90
CA LYS A 105 -18.57 14.12 8.81
C LYS A 105 -19.87 14.67 9.40
N GLY A 106 -20.95 13.94 9.16
CA GLY A 106 -22.31 14.30 9.58
C GLY A 106 -23.21 14.75 8.43
N ASP A 107 -22.63 15.08 7.28
CA ASP A 107 -23.38 15.33 6.06
C ASP A 107 -24.05 14.05 5.54
N PRO A 108 -25.21 14.15 4.88
CA PRO A 108 -25.83 13.01 4.24
C PRO A 108 -24.92 12.43 3.17
N ASP A 109 -24.90 11.10 3.07
CA ASP A 109 -24.12 10.40 2.05
C ASP A 109 -24.47 10.91 0.62
N PRO A 110 -23.46 11.33 -0.17
CA PRO A 110 -23.64 11.73 -1.56
C PRO A 110 -24.36 10.64 -2.37
N LYS A 111 -25.17 11.07 -3.34
CA LYS A 111 -25.91 10.15 -4.22
C LYS A 111 -25.10 9.87 -5.47
N GLY A 112 -25.11 8.60 -5.89
CA GLY A 112 -24.44 8.19 -7.11
C GLY A 112 -23.93 6.76 -7.04
N PHE A 113 -23.06 6.42 -7.97
CA PHE A 113 -22.26 5.21 -7.88
C PHE A 113 -21.20 5.39 -6.78
N VAL A 114 -20.88 4.27 -6.14
CA VAL A 114 -19.93 4.23 -5.03
C VAL A 114 -19.06 3.01 -5.24
N TYR A 115 -17.78 3.17 -5.02
CA TYR A 115 -16.69 2.27 -5.34
C TYR A 115 -15.83 2.07 -4.09
N ASN A 116 -15.02 1.02 -4.04
CA ASN A 116 -14.21 0.70 -2.87
C ASN A 116 -12.81 1.29 -3.06
N PRO A 117 -12.43 2.33 -2.28
CA PRO A 117 -11.21 3.10 -2.51
C PRO A 117 -9.90 2.38 -2.16
N GLY A 118 -10.00 1.17 -1.63
CA GLY A 118 -8.85 0.33 -1.33
C GLY A 118 -8.75 -0.88 -2.26
N ASN A 119 -9.45 -0.89 -3.39
CA ASN A 119 -9.50 -2.00 -4.31
C ASN A 119 -9.40 -1.52 -5.77
N ILE A 120 -8.20 -1.72 -6.34
CA ILE A 120 -7.82 -1.32 -7.70
C ILE A 120 -8.73 -1.82 -8.83
N ASP A 121 -9.55 -2.85 -8.61
CA ASP A 121 -10.49 -3.37 -9.61
C ASP A 121 -11.92 -2.80 -9.43
N SER A 122 -12.14 -1.95 -8.43
CA SER A 122 -13.45 -1.46 -8.02
C SER A 122 -13.63 0.00 -8.36
N HIS A 123 -13.58 0.35 -9.64
CA HIS A 123 -13.83 1.71 -10.14
C HIS A 123 -14.84 1.73 -11.30
N PRO A 124 -15.32 2.91 -11.74
CA PRO A 124 -16.02 3.02 -13.00
C PRO A 124 -15.16 2.49 -14.15
N PRO A 125 -15.73 1.75 -15.12
CA PRO A 125 -15.00 1.47 -16.34
C PRO A 125 -14.69 2.82 -17.03
N PRO A 126 -13.49 2.99 -17.58
CA PRO A 126 -13.16 4.20 -18.33
C PRO A 126 -14.14 4.43 -19.48
N VAL A 127 -14.61 5.68 -19.63
CA VAL A 127 -15.57 6.08 -20.63
C VAL A 127 -14.85 6.82 -21.76
N CYS A 128 -14.66 6.09 -22.86
CA CYS A 128 -14.02 6.68 -24.01
C CYS A 128 -14.79 7.85 -24.62
N GLY A 129 -14.09 8.97 -24.85
CA GLY A 129 -14.68 10.17 -25.45
C GLY A 129 -15.35 11.09 -24.42
N SER A 130 -15.00 10.94 -23.15
CA SER A 130 -15.41 11.81 -22.05
C SER A 130 -14.72 13.19 -22.08
N GLY A 131 -13.64 13.33 -22.86
CA GLY A 131 -12.79 14.52 -22.88
C GLY A 131 -11.91 14.64 -21.64
N LYS A 132 -11.72 13.55 -20.90
CA LYS A 132 -10.78 13.41 -19.78
C LYS A 132 -10.00 12.13 -19.99
N LEU A 133 -8.72 12.14 -19.66
CA LEU A 133 -7.91 10.93 -19.69
C LEU A 133 -8.14 10.18 -18.38
N GLU A 134 -9.05 9.22 -18.40
CA GLU A 134 -9.35 8.40 -17.23
C GLU A 134 -8.31 7.28 -17.09
N ALA A 135 -8.20 6.75 -15.89
CA ALA A 135 -7.24 5.72 -15.58
C ALA A 135 -7.52 4.42 -16.36
N GLY A 136 -6.46 3.85 -16.92
CA GLY A 136 -6.56 2.70 -17.81
C GLY A 136 -6.89 3.06 -19.27
N GLU A 137 -7.15 4.33 -19.60
CA GLU A 137 -7.25 4.80 -20.99
C GLU A 137 -5.87 5.17 -21.53
N ALA A 138 -5.57 4.75 -22.76
CA ALA A 138 -4.35 5.18 -23.43
C ALA A 138 -4.49 6.59 -24.03
N CYS A 139 -5.71 6.97 -24.35
CA CYS A 139 -6.09 8.26 -24.93
C CYS A 139 -7.60 8.49 -24.76
N ASP A 140 -8.05 9.74 -24.80
CA ASP A 140 -9.46 10.16 -24.91
C ASP A 140 -9.54 11.39 -25.84
N GLY A 141 -10.01 11.18 -27.07
CA GLY A 141 -10.09 12.23 -28.08
C GLY A 141 -8.72 12.78 -28.46
N GLU A 142 -8.40 13.99 -27.99
CA GLU A 142 -7.08 14.64 -28.18
C GLU A 142 -6.18 14.55 -26.93
N LEU A 143 -6.65 13.96 -25.85
CA LEU A 143 -5.85 13.70 -24.65
C LEU A 143 -5.15 12.36 -24.82
N PHE A 144 -3.84 12.31 -24.58
CA PHE A 144 -3.06 11.08 -24.70
C PHE A 144 -2.12 10.90 -23.51
N LEU A 145 -1.88 9.65 -23.10
CA LEU A 145 -0.78 9.33 -22.17
C LEU A 145 0.60 9.47 -22.86
N VAL A 146 0.65 9.23 -24.17
CA VAL A 146 1.83 9.41 -25.03
C VAL A 146 1.43 10.29 -26.21
N SER A 147 2.15 11.39 -26.41
CA SER A 147 1.69 12.48 -27.27
C SER A 147 1.91 12.23 -28.77
N ASP A 148 2.81 11.31 -29.15
CA ASP A 148 3.07 10.97 -30.54
C ASP A 148 3.63 9.54 -30.72
N CYS A 149 3.80 9.14 -31.99
CA CYS A 149 4.37 7.83 -32.33
C CYS A 149 5.82 7.66 -31.82
N ALA A 150 6.57 8.75 -31.62
CA ALA A 150 7.96 8.67 -31.18
C ALA A 150 8.03 8.31 -29.69
N GLU A 151 7.21 8.95 -28.87
CA GLU A 151 7.05 8.61 -27.44
C GLU A 151 6.50 7.20 -27.25
N ALA A 152 5.60 6.77 -28.13
CA ALA A 152 5.07 5.40 -28.12
C ALA A 152 6.04 4.34 -28.68
N GLY A 153 7.23 4.73 -29.15
CA GLY A 153 8.24 3.81 -29.71
C GLY A 153 7.86 3.21 -31.06
N ALA A 154 6.94 3.85 -31.79
CA ALA A 154 6.40 3.43 -33.08
C ALA A 154 6.95 4.23 -34.27
N GLY A 155 8.11 4.88 -34.11
CA GLY A 155 8.72 5.72 -35.16
C GLY A 155 8.17 7.15 -35.15
N GLU A 156 8.10 7.79 -36.32
CA GLU A 156 7.61 9.16 -36.45
C GLU A 156 6.16 9.19 -36.96
N GLY A 157 5.41 10.24 -36.65
CA GLY A 157 4.05 10.47 -37.13
C GLY A 157 3.07 10.88 -36.03
N PRO A 158 1.87 11.36 -36.42
CA PRO A 158 0.82 11.67 -35.46
C PRO A 158 0.20 10.37 -34.92
N LEU A 159 -0.09 10.35 -33.62
CA LEU A 159 -0.81 9.25 -32.97
C LEU A 159 -2.29 9.61 -32.87
N ALA A 160 -3.17 8.68 -33.25
CA ALA A 160 -4.61 8.90 -33.19
C ALA A 160 -5.24 8.08 -32.05
N CYS A 161 -6.39 8.52 -31.55
CA CYS A 161 -7.18 7.78 -30.58
C CYS A 161 -8.38 7.12 -31.27
N THR A 162 -8.57 5.83 -31.07
CA THR A 162 -9.76 5.14 -31.58
C THR A 162 -10.99 5.44 -30.72
N ALA A 163 -12.18 5.11 -31.24
CA ALA A 163 -13.43 5.20 -30.48
C ALA A 163 -13.51 4.22 -29.28
N ASP A 164 -12.56 3.29 -29.18
CA ASP A 164 -12.41 2.35 -28.07
C ASP A 164 -11.22 2.72 -27.16
N CYS A 165 -10.73 3.96 -27.25
CA CYS A 165 -9.64 4.52 -26.44
C CYS A 165 -8.33 3.72 -26.51
N LYS A 166 -8.06 3.21 -27.72
CA LYS A 166 -6.79 2.58 -28.07
C LYS A 166 -5.98 3.53 -28.93
N LEU A 167 -4.66 3.45 -28.78
CA LEU A 167 -3.73 4.15 -29.66
C LEU A 167 -3.81 3.52 -31.06
N ASP A 168 -4.11 4.37 -32.04
CA ASP A 168 -4.09 4.04 -33.46
C ASP A 168 -2.73 4.42 -34.05
N TYR A 169 -1.94 3.39 -34.34
CA TYR A 169 -0.60 3.51 -34.89
C TYR A 169 -0.57 3.57 -36.42
N THR A 170 -1.72 3.62 -37.11
CA THR A 170 -1.77 3.54 -38.59
C THR A 170 -1.04 4.68 -39.29
N GLN A 171 -0.85 5.82 -38.63
CA GLN A 171 -0.11 6.97 -39.15
C GLN A 171 1.37 6.99 -38.68
N CYS A 172 1.79 6.01 -37.88
CA CYS A 172 3.16 5.88 -37.43
C CYS A 172 4.05 5.26 -38.52
N SER A 173 5.32 5.65 -38.59
CA SER A 173 6.27 5.10 -39.56
C SER A 173 6.74 3.68 -39.23
N GLN A 174 6.63 3.25 -37.97
CA GLN A 174 6.99 1.91 -37.49
C GLN A 174 5.92 1.38 -36.51
N PRO A 175 4.69 1.09 -36.99
CA PRO A 175 3.62 0.61 -36.11
C PRO A 175 4.01 -0.71 -35.40
N PRO A 176 3.48 -0.99 -34.20
CA PRO A 176 3.75 -2.26 -33.50
C PRO A 176 3.45 -3.46 -34.39
N GLY A 177 4.40 -4.39 -34.52
CA GLY A 177 4.30 -5.54 -35.43
C GLY A 177 4.81 -5.29 -36.85
N SER A 178 5.32 -4.10 -37.17
CA SER A 178 5.96 -3.78 -38.45
C SER A 178 7.45 -4.10 -38.51
N MET A 179 8.07 -4.54 -37.41
CA MET A 179 9.38 -5.20 -37.50
C MET A 179 9.17 -6.43 -38.40
N PRO A 180 9.77 -6.47 -39.61
CA PRO A 180 9.99 -7.75 -40.24
C PRO A 180 10.74 -8.58 -39.22
N ASP A 181 10.42 -9.87 -39.12
CA ASP A 181 11.36 -10.86 -38.61
C ASP A 181 12.66 -10.64 -39.39
N LEU A 182 13.54 -9.80 -38.86
CA LEU A 182 14.94 -9.85 -39.18
C LEU A 182 15.31 -11.20 -38.62
N GLY A 183 15.16 -12.22 -39.47
CA GLY A 183 15.69 -13.54 -39.27
C GLY A 183 17.14 -13.35 -38.94
N VAL A 184 17.41 -13.22 -37.64
CA VAL A 184 18.72 -13.30 -37.08
C VAL A 184 19.06 -14.76 -37.21
N ASP A 185 19.59 -15.09 -38.39
CA ASP A 185 20.28 -16.35 -38.60
C ASP A 185 21.28 -16.46 -37.44
N GLY A 186 21.10 -17.53 -36.67
CA GLY A 186 21.74 -17.73 -35.40
C GLY A 186 23.24 -17.84 -35.60
N THR A 187 23.95 -16.74 -35.39
CA THR A 187 25.30 -16.79 -34.85
C THR A 187 25.28 -16.03 -33.54
N THR A 188 24.91 -16.77 -32.50
CA THR A 188 25.21 -16.43 -31.12
C THR A 188 26.69 -16.11 -31.02
N ASP A 189 27.02 -14.88 -30.63
CA ASP A 189 28.13 -14.55 -29.73
C ASP A 189 28.07 -13.04 -29.46
N GLU A 190 27.15 -12.61 -28.59
CA GLU A 190 27.41 -11.48 -27.69
C GLU A 190 26.47 -11.60 -26.48
N ALA A 191 27.09 -11.86 -25.32
CA ALA A 191 26.43 -12.07 -24.06
C ALA A 191 26.01 -10.72 -23.44
N GLY A 192 24.77 -10.30 -23.69
CA GLY A 192 24.11 -9.20 -22.97
C GLY A 192 23.28 -9.69 -21.78
N GLY A 193 23.82 -10.58 -20.95
CA GLY A 193 23.13 -11.09 -19.77
C GLY A 193 23.24 -10.14 -18.57
N CYS A 194 22.11 -9.61 -18.08
CA CYS A 194 22.02 -9.02 -16.75
C CYS A 194 22.07 -10.13 -15.69
N SER A 195 23.26 -10.69 -15.44
CA SER A 195 23.49 -11.57 -14.29
C SER A 195 23.99 -10.73 -13.12
N ALA A 196 23.23 -10.72 -12.02
CA ALA A 196 23.68 -10.18 -10.75
C ALA A 196 24.97 -10.90 -10.32
N ALA A 197 26.04 -10.15 -10.09
CA ALA A 197 27.30 -10.69 -9.59
C ALA A 197 27.13 -11.18 -8.14
N PRO A 198 27.68 -12.34 -7.75
CA PRO A 198 27.90 -12.63 -6.34
C PRO A 198 28.99 -11.69 -5.82
N GLY A 199 28.67 -10.95 -4.76
CA GLY A 199 29.58 -10.03 -4.09
C GLY A 199 30.89 -10.72 -3.70
N SER A 200 31.97 -10.35 -4.37
CA SER A 200 33.33 -10.71 -3.95
C SER A 200 33.75 -9.82 -2.80
N ALA A 201 33.80 -10.40 -1.61
CA ALA A 201 34.44 -9.82 -0.44
C ALA A 201 35.91 -9.52 -0.76
N ARG A 202 36.27 -8.23 -0.83
CA ARG A 202 37.67 -7.80 -0.83
C ARG A 202 38.14 -7.74 0.62
N GLY A 203 38.89 -8.76 1.00
CA GLY A 203 39.78 -8.71 2.16
C GLY A 203 40.99 -7.83 1.86
N LEU A 204 41.21 -6.82 2.69
CA LEU A 204 42.51 -6.18 2.89
C LEU A 204 42.83 -6.28 4.38
N GLY A 205 43.97 -6.88 4.69
CA GLY A 205 44.34 -7.28 6.03
C GLY A 205 44.88 -6.15 6.92
N GLY A 206 44.96 -6.51 8.21
CA GLY A 206 46.07 -6.15 9.08
C GLY A 206 45.92 -4.87 9.90
N MET A 207 45.60 -5.02 11.19
CA MET A 207 46.51 -4.72 12.32
C MET A 207 45.72 -4.74 13.63
N GLY A 208 46.27 -5.40 14.65
CA GLY A 208 45.61 -5.66 15.91
C GLY A 208 45.49 -4.46 16.84
N ALA A 209 44.55 -4.56 17.78
CA ALA A 209 44.65 -3.92 19.09
C ALA A 209 43.77 -4.68 20.09
N VAL A 210 44.40 -5.02 21.21
CA VAL A 210 43.89 -5.82 22.32
C VAL A 210 43.20 -4.90 23.33
N ILE A 211 41.90 -5.07 23.58
CA ILE A 211 41.18 -4.55 24.78
C ILE A 211 39.95 -5.47 24.94
N GLY A 212 39.64 -6.18 26.02
CA GLY A 212 39.93 -6.04 27.43
C GLY A 212 38.61 -6.35 28.17
N ALA A 213 38.23 -7.62 28.29
CA ALA A 213 37.01 -8.04 28.98
C ALA A 213 37.26 -8.15 30.49
N LEU A 214 36.96 -7.08 31.24
CA LEU A 214 36.87 -7.12 32.69
C LEU A 214 35.41 -7.25 33.11
N VAL A 215 35.10 -8.44 33.61
CA VAL A 215 33.88 -8.81 34.32
C VAL A 215 33.80 -7.99 35.61
N PHE A 216 32.84 -7.07 35.70
CA PHE A 216 32.47 -6.46 36.98
C PHE A 216 31.25 -7.17 37.56
N ALA A 217 31.51 -8.02 38.55
CA ALA A 217 30.52 -8.56 39.46
C ALA A 217 29.96 -7.43 40.34
N ALA A 218 28.65 -7.17 40.24
CA ALA A 218 27.94 -6.31 41.18
C ALA A 218 27.06 -7.18 42.09
N ALA A 219 27.63 -7.63 43.22
CA ALA A 219 26.88 -8.23 44.32
C ALA A 219 26.88 -7.31 45.55
N MET A 220 25.70 -6.76 45.82
CA MET A 220 25.11 -6.41 47.11
C MET A 220 26.00 -5.84 48.23
N ARG A 221 25.74 -4.57 48.61
CA ARG A 221 25.72 -4.15 50.02
C ARG A 221 24.59 -3.15 50.29
N ARG A 222 23.49 -3.65 50.84
CA ARG A 222 22.45 -2.84 51.52
C ARG A 222 22.98 -2.47 52.91
N LYS A 223 23.07 -1.18 53.18
CA LYS A 223 23.57 -0.58 54.43
C LYS A 223 22.50 -0.71 55.53
N ARG A 224 22.85 -1.37 56.64
CA ARG A 224 22.18 -1.21 57.94
C ARG A 224 22.92 -0.11 58.70
N ARG A 225 22.24 0.98 59.02
CA ARG A 225 22.23 1.70 60.29
C ARG A 225 21.17 2.79 60.20
#